data_AF-X0Z0Q9-F1
#
_entry.id   AF-X0Z0Q9-F1
#
_cell.length_a   1.000
_cell.length_b   1.000
_cell.length_c   1.000
_cell.angle_alpha   90.00
_cell.angle_beta   90.00
_cell.angle_gamma   90.00
#
_symmetry.space_group_name_H-M   'P 1'
#
loop_
_entity.id
_entity.type
_entity.pdbx_description
1 polymer ?
#
loop_
_entity_poly.entity_id
_entity_poly.type
_entity_poly.pdbx_seq_one_letter_code
_entity_poly.pdbx_strand_id
1 'polypeptide(L)'
;MAGTSIIHFQDVRAEDDDYIHAAISGTGAALEVTTGITNPDVARNTSITTSNDNSPFGIVEITGVNAEGENTSENIAIRAGRIAYGDVAWARISKIKIPAGVSDSDTVTVGISDKLGLGFSITDASNVIKKKVNNIDKSEEISGNVSDIYNTINCSPMFFGNIGVFSIKSKVCYHSGLIVRYAFSPP
;
A
#
# COMPACT_ATOMS: atom_id res chain seq x y z
N MET A 1 24.44 1.64 -18.55
CA MET A 1 23.40 2.48 -19.19
C MET A 1 22.21 2.50 -18.25
N ALA A 2 21.68 3.68 -17.90
CA ALA A 2 20.44 3.76 -17.12
C ALA A 2 19.26 3.37 -18.03
N GLY A 3 18.44 2.43 -17.60
CA GLY A 3 17.24 2.00 -18.32
C GLY A 3 16.00 2.68 -17.76
N THR A 4 15.05 3.05 -18.61
CA THR A 4 13.73 3.48 -18.15
C THR A 4 12.86 2.25 -17.97
N SER A 5 12.37 2.04 -16.75
CA SER A 5 11.36 1.04 -16.46
C SER A 5 9.98 1.70 -16.52
N ILE A 6 9.02 1.03 -17.16
CA ILE A 6 7.63 1.49 -17.24
C ILE A 6 6.80 0.55 -16.37
N ILE A 7 6.09 1.12 -15.41
CA ILE A 7 5.06 0.41 -14.65
C ILE A 7 3.71 0.79 -15.24
N HIS A 8 2.89 -0.22 -15.49
CA HIS A 8 1.53 -0.03 -15.97
C HIS A 8 0.58 -0.67 -14.96
N PHE A 9 -0.27 0.15 -14.36
CA PHE A 9 -1.39 -0.31 -13.56
C PHE A 9 -2.67 -0.08 -14.37
N GLN A 10 -3.42 -1.16 -14.58
CA GLN A 10 -4.73 -1.13 -15.22
C GLN A 10 -5.78 -1.53 -14.18
N ASP A 11 -6.98 -0.97 -14.34
CA ASP A 11 -8.16 -1.32 -13.53
C ASP A 11 -7.92 -1.28 -12.02
N VAL A 12 -7.17 -0.26 -11.59
CA VAL A 12 -6.85 -0.01 -10.19
C VAL A 12 -8.14 0.27 -9.42
N ARG A 13 -8.39 -0.52 -8.37
CA ARG A 13 -9.48 -0.26 -7.43
C ARG A 13 -9.25 1.04 -6.66
N ALA A 14 -10.32 1.80 -6.42
CA ALA A 14 -10.30 2.97 -5.54
C ALA A 14 -10.00 2.56 -4.07
N GLU A 15 -9.72 3.55 -3.21
CA GLU A 15 -9.65 3.30 -1.77
C GLU A 15 -10.94 2.68 -1.22
N ASP A 16 -10.79 1.84 -0.20
CA ASP A 16 -11.87 1.04 0.36
C ASP A 16 -11.52 0.65 1.80
N ASP A 17 -12.31 1.14 2.76
CA ASP A 17 -12.01 1.12 4.20
C ASP A 17 -12.02 -0.27 4.82
N ASP A 18 -12.69 -1.25 4.20
CA ASP A 18 -12.82 -2.61 4.74
C ASP A 18 -12.30 -3.71 3.82
N TYR A 19 -11.60 -3.33 2.74
CA TYR A 19 -11.17 -4.24 1.70
C TYR A 19 -10.28 -5.39 2.22
N ILE A 20 -9.35 -5.11 3.14
CA ILE A 20 -8.37 -6.09 3.62
C ILE A 20 -9.01 -6.98 4.68
N HIS A 21 -9.71 -6.37 5.62
CA HIS A 21 -10.44 -7.09 6.64
C HIS A 21 -11.60 -6.23 7.15
N ALA A 22 -12.79 -6.84 7.23
CA ALA A 22 -13.94 -6.24 7.89
C ALA A 22 -13.64 -5.89 9.36
N ALA A 23 -14.54 -5.19 10.03
CA ALA A 23 -14.35 -4.78 11.43
C ALA A 23 -13.94 -5.95 12.35
N ILE A 24 -12.76 -5.84 12.96
CA ILE A 24 -12.22 -6.78 13.95
C ILE A 24 -12.58 -6.25 15.34
N SER A 25 -13.42 -6.98 16.08
CA SER A 25 -13.71 -6.65 17.48
C SER A 25 -12.49 -6.85 18.36
N GLY A 26 -12.22 -5.88 19.23
CA GLY A 26 -11.19 -6.02 20.25
C GLY A 26 -11.60 -7.02 21.33
N THR A 27 -10.67 -7.25 22.26
CA THR A 27 -10.90 -8.13 23.42
C THR A 27 -10.36 -7.55 24.72
N GLY A 28 -9.77 -6.35 24.68
CA GLY A 28 -8.95 -5.80 25.77
C GLY A 28 -7.59 -6.48 25.93
N ALA A 29 -7.26 -7.46 25.06
CA ALA A 29 -5.97 -8.12 24.96
C ALA A 29 -5.46 -8.05 23.52
N ALA A 30 -4.15 -8.26 23.34
CA ALA A 30 -3.57 -8.31 22.01
C ALA A 30 -4.14 -9.51 21.24
N LEU A 31 -4.59 -9.27 20.01
CA LEU A 31 -5.19 -10.28 19.15
C LEU A 31 -4.39 -10.39 17.85
N GLU A 32 -4.04 -11.61 17.46
CA GLU A 32 -3.45 -11.89 16.15
C GLU A 32 -4.52 -12.43 15.20
N VAL A 33 -4.70 -11.75 14.08
CA VAL A 33 -5.60 -12.14 12.99
C VAL A 33 -4.76 -12.65 11.83
N THR A 34 -5.00 -13.90 11.44
CA THR A 34 -4.27 -14.59 10.34
C THR A 34 -5.20 -15.21 9.30
N THR A 35 -6.52 -15.05 9.50
CA THR A 35 -7.58 -15.56 8.63
C THR A 35 -8.50 -14.42 8.21
N GLY A 36 -9.26 -14.59 7.13
CA GLY A 36 -10.19 -13.54 6.67
C GLY A 36 -9.50 -12.32 6.06
N ILE A 37 -8.19 -12.40 5.80
CA ILE A 37 -7.40 -11.32 5.20
C ILE A 37 -7.49 -11.44 3.67
N THR A 38 -8.03 -10.41 3.04
CA THR A 38 -8.00 -10.20 1.59
C THR A 38 -6.75 -9.41 1.22
N ASN A 39 -6.05 -9.85 0.18
CA ASN A 39 -4.86 -9.15 -0.32
C ASN A 39 -5.24 -8.14 -1.41
N PRO A 40 -4.55 -6.99 -1.50
CA PRO A 40 -4.85 -5.97 -2.50
C PRO A 40 -4.60 -6.45 -3.93
N ASP A 41 -5.31 -5.84 -4.88
CA ASP A 41 -5.24 -6.13 -6.33
C ASP A 41 -3.85 -5.83 -6.91
N VAL A 42 -3.22 -4.78 -6.41
CA VAL A 42 -1.80 -4.47 -6.62
C VAL A 42 -1.22 -3.90 -5.31
N ALA A 43 0.09 -3.79 -5.19
CA ALA A 43 0.70 -3.38 -3.93
C ALA A 43 0.21 -1.98 -3.48
N ARG A 44 -0.37 -1.91 -2.27
CA ARG A 44 -1.03 -0.71 -1.71
C ARG A 44 -0.74 -0.55 -0.24
N ASN A 45 -0.72 0.68 0.25
CA ASN A 45 -0.69 0.89 1.70
C ASN A 45 -2.04 0.59 2.34
N THR A 46 -1.99 0.24 3.62
CA THR A 46 -3.17 -0.02 4.44
C THR A 46 -3.71 1.26 5.05
N SER A 47 -5.02 1.35 5.21
CA SER A 47 -5.71 2.30 6.09
C SER A 47 -6.28 1.56 7.29
N ILE A 48 -6.44 2.29 8.40
CA ILE A 48 -7.05 1.80 9.63
C ILE A 48 -8.13 2.78 10.05
N THR A 49 -9.34 2.27 10.24
CA THR A 49 -10.47 3.01 10.81
C THR A 49 -10.95 2.32 12.08
N THR A 50 -11.51 3.10 13.00
CA THR A 50 -12.01 2.59 14.28
C THR A 50 -13.44 3.04 14.53
N SER A 51 -14.19 2.25 15.29
CA SER A 51 -15.62 2.49 15.54
C SER A 51 -15.93 3.74 16.37
N ASN A 52 -15.03 4.15 17.27
CA ASN A 52 -15.28 5.19 18.26
C ASN A 52 -14.30 6.37 18.14
N ASP A 53 -14.71 7.53 18.65
CA ASP A 53 -14.00 8.82 18.48
C ASP A 53 -12.96 9.11 19.57
N ASN A 54 -13.07 8.48 20.74
CA ASN A 54 -12.19 8.70 21.89
C ASN A 54 -11.41 7.44 22.34
N SER A 55 -11.78 6.30 21.77
CA SER A 55 -11.17 4.97 21.90
C SER A 55 -11.33 4.28 20.55
N PRO A 56 -10.58 3.22 20.22
CA PRO A 56 -9.47 2.62 20.95
C PRO A 56 -8.14 3.36 20.78
N PHE A 57 -7.08 2.87 21.42
CA PHE A 57 -5.70 3.41 21.27
C PHE A 57 -4.66 2.28 21.15
N GLY A 58 -3.48 2.63 20.67
CA GLY A 58 -2.34 1.71 20.54
C GLY A 58 -1.81 1.65 19.12
N ILE A 59 -1.06 0.59 18.84
CA ILE A 59 -0.41 0.34 17.55
C ILE A 59 -0.97 -0.95 16.98
N VAL A 60 -1.50 -0.86 15.76
CA VAL A 60 -1.80 -2.03 14.95
C VAL A 60 -0.54 -2.39 14.18
N GLU A 61 -0.12 -3.65 14.29
CA GLU A 61 1.04 -4.17 13.57
C GLU A 61 0.56 -5.01 12.38
N ILE A 62 0.95 -4.61 11.17
CA ILE A 62 0.67 -5.33 9.92
C ILE A 62 1.93 -6.07 9.52
N THR A 63 1.84 -7.37 9.20
CA THR A 63 2.97 -8.18 8.73
C THR A 63 2.65 -8.83 7.41
N GLY A 64 3.59 -8.77 6.46
CA GLY A 64 3.37 -9.29 5.13
C GLY A 64 4.59 -9.17 4.23
N VAL A 65 4.32 -9.21 2.92
CA VAL A 65 5.26 -9.00 1.83
C VAL A 65 4.99 -7.62 1.23
N ASN A 66 6.00 -6.75 1.20
CA ASN A 66 5.91 -5.43 0.57
C ASN A 66 5.90 -5.52 -0.97
N ALA A 67 5.81 -4.37 -1.64
CA ALA A 67 5.80 -4.28 -3.09
C ALA A 67 7.06 -4.86 -3.73
N GLU A 68 8.20 -4.78 -3.04
CA GLU A 68 9.50 -5.26 -3.47
C GLU A 68 9.69 -6.78 -3.28
N GLY A 69 8.73 -7.46 -2.66
CA GLY A 69 8.79 -8.91 -2.41
C GLY A 69 9.49 -9.30 -1.11
N GLU A 70 9.74 -8.35 -0.21
CA GLU A 70 10.42 -8.55 1.06
C GLU A 70 9.41 -8.76 2.20
N ASN A 71 9.70 -9.70 3.11
CA ASN A 71 8.92 -9.85 4.32
C ASN A 71 9.23 -8.71 5.29
N THR A 72 8.20 -7.99 5.71
CA THR A 72 8.35 -6.84 6.62
C THR A 72 7.13 -6.66 7.52
N SER A 73 7.22 -5.71 8.44
CA SER A 73 6.17 -5.31 9.36
C SER A 73 6.05 -3.79 9.43
N GLU A 74 4.84 -3.28 9.56
CA GLU A 74 4.57 -1.86 9.81
C GLU A 74 3.75 -1.67 11.08
N ASN A 75 4.09 -0.63 11.83
CA ASN A 75 3.37 -0.19 13.01
C ASN A 75 2.54 1.05 12.68
N ILE A 76 1.22 0.93 12.70
CA ILE A 76 0.30 2.03 12.44
C ILE A 76 -0.37 2.43 13.75
N ALA A 77 -0.11 3.65 14.21
CA ALA A 77 -0.74 4.18 15.41
C ALA A 77 -2.23 4.46 15.15
N ILE A 78 -3.08 3.92 16.02
CA ILE A 78 -4.53 4.18 15.97
C ILE A 78 -4.81 5.66 16.19
N ARG A 79 -5.73 6.21 15.40
CA ARG A 79 -6.28 7.55 15.56
C ARG A 79 -7.78 7.45 15.76
N ALA A 80 -8.25 7.45 17.01
CA ALA A 80 -9.68 7.36 17.31
C ALA A 80 -10.49 8.43 16.54
N GLY A 81 -11.62 8.02 15.96
CA GLY A 81 -12.50 8.85 15.13
C GLY A 81 -11.91 9.32 13.80
N ARG A 82 -10.75 8.81 13.39
CA ARG A 82 -10.06 9.22 12.16
C ARG A 82 -9.44 8.03 11.46
N ILE A 83 -9.15 8.21 10.18
CA ILE A 83 -8.38 7.25 9.41
C ILE A 83 -6.89 7.43 9.74
N ALA A 84 -6.22 6.34 10.07
CA ALA A 84 -4.76 6.27 10.13
C ALA A 84 -4.25 5.54 8.88
N TYR A 85 -3.23 6.10 8.22
CA TYR A 85 -2.65 5.53 7.01
C TYR A 85 -1.28 4.94 7.30
N GLY A 86 -1.01 3.77 6.73
CA GLY A 86 0.33 3.24 6.60
C GLY A 86 1.11 3.90 5.47
N ASP A 87 2.39 3.56 5.41
CA ASP A 87 3.36 3.98 4.42
C ASP A 87 3.86 2.80 3.58
N VAL A 88 3.96 1.60 4.15
CA VAL A 88 4.37 0.39 3.42
C VAL A 88 3.29 -0.01 2.43
N ALA A 89 3.66 -0.17 1.16
CA ALA A 89 2.80 -0.79 0.16
C ALA A 89 2.90 -2.32 0.23
N TRP A 90 1.81 -2.97 0.60
CA TRP A 90 1.71 -4.41 0.78
C TRP A 90 1.28 -5.09 -0.52
N ALA A 91 2.08 -6.05 -1.01
CA ALA A 91 1.65 -6.98 -2.05
C ALA A 91 0.84 -8.14 -1.45
N ARG A 92 1.17 -8.54 -0.21
CA ARG A 92 0.45 -9.58 0.52
C ARG A 92 0.52 -9.30 2.02
N ILE A 93 -0.61 -9.37 2.71
CA ILE A 93 -0.68 -9.31 4.16
C ILE A 93 -0.94 -10.72 4.69
N SER A 94 -0.23 -11.07 5.75
CA SER A 94 -0.28 -12.40 6.37
C SER A 94 -0.78 -12.37 7.81
N LYS A 95 -0.60 -11.23 8.49
CA LYS A 95 -1.01 -11.05 9.88
C LYS A 95 -1.36 -9.60 10.16
N ILE A 96 -2.43 -9.41 10.93
CA ILE A 96 -2.83 -8.14 11.52
C ILE A 96 -2.86 -8.36 13.03
N LYS A 97 -2.15 -7.55 13.80
CA LYS A 97 -2.16 -7.63 15.25
C LYS A 97 -2.81 -6.40 15.84
N ILE A 98 -3.93 -6.63 16.52
CA ILE A 98 -4.71 -5.62 17.21
C ILE A 98 -4.14 -5.45 18.64
N PRO A 99 -3.92 -4.21 19.12
CA PRO A 99 -3.35 -3.99 20.45
C PRO A 99 -4.38 -4.25 21.55
N ALA A 100 -3.90 -4.48 22.77
CA ALA A 100 -4.75 -4.64 23.96
C ALA A 100 -5.59 -3.39 24.31
N GLY A 101 -5.23 -2.21 23.75
CA GLY A 101 -5.98 -0.97 23.90
C GLY A 101 -7.29 -0.91 23.08
N VAL A 102 -7.68 -2.01 22.42
CA VAL A 102 -8.98 -2.18 21.75
C VAL A 102 -9.87 -3.09 22.60
N SER A 103 -10.93 -2.54 23.20
CA SER A 103 -11.89 -3.31 24.00
C SER A 103 -12.88 -4.10 23.11
N ASP A 104 -13.71 -4.92 23.75
CA ASP A 104 -14.81 -5.66 23.09
C ASP A 104 -15.92 -4.76 22.53
N SER A 105 -16.02 -3.50 22.99
CA SER A 105 -16.92 -2.49 22.45
C SER A 105 -16.34 -1.68 21.29
N ASP A 106 -15.05 -1.86 20.98
CA ASP A 106 -14.33 -1.17 19.91
C ASP A 106 -14.04 -2.14 18.75
N THR A 107 -13.99 -1.61 17.54
CA THR A 107 -13.53 -2.36 16.36
C THR A 107 -12.41 -1.64 15.64
N VAL A 108 -11.55 -2.42 14.98
CA VAL A 108 -10.56 -1.95 14.02
C VAL A 108 -10.89 -2.54 12.66
N THR A 109 -11.10 -1.69 11.66
CA THR A 109 -11.30 -2.09 10.26
C THR A 109 -10.03 -1.76 9.47
N VAL A 110 -9.64 -2.63 8.55
CA VAL A 110 -8.42 -2.48 7.76
C VAL A 110 -8.76 -2.43 6.28
N GLY A 111 -8.37 -1.33 5.64
CA GLY A 111 -8.67 -1.02 4.25
C GLY A 111 -7.43 -0.77 3.40
N ILE A 112 -7.65 -0.47 2.12
CA ILE A 112 -6.62 0.00 1.18
C ILE A 112 -6.76 1.50 0.96
N SER A 113 -5.66 2.20 0.70
CA SER A 113 -5.69 3.63 0.33
C SER A 113 -4.99 3.94 -1.01
N ASP A 114 -4.92 5.22 -1.34
CA ASP A 114 -4.46 5.74 -2.63
C ASP A 114 -2.93 5.68 -2.90
N LYS A 115 -2.10 5.14 -1.98
CA LYS A 115 -0.66 4.97 -2.25
C LYS A 115 -0.39 3.63 -2.93
N LEU A 116 0.31 3.66 -4.08
CA LEU A 116 0.69 2.47 -4.83
C LEU A 116 2.16 2.16 -4.63
N GLY A 117 2.49 0.88 -4.49
CA GLY A 117 3.88 0.41 -4.48
C GLY A 117 4.46 0.39 -5.89
N LEU A 118 5.71 0.81 -6.04
CA LEU A 118 6.44 0.82 -7.31
C LEU A 118 6.99 -0.57 -7.69
N GLY A 119 7.02 -1.51 -6.75
CA GLY A 119 7.49 -2.89 -7.00
C GLY A 119 9.01 -3.03 -7.15
N PHE A 120 9.76 -1.96 -6.95
CA PHE A 120 11.22 -1.95 -6.90
C PHE A 120 11.72 -0.71 -6.16
N SER A 121 12.93 -0.79 -5.64
CA SER A 121 13.53 0.31 -4.90
C SER A 121 13.96 1.46 -5.81
N ILE A 122 13.58 2.68 -5.43
CA ILE A 122 14.11 3.92 -5.99
C ILE A 122 15.03 4.58 -4.97
N THR A 123 16.08 5.23 -5.45
CA THR A 123 17.06 5.90 -4.57
C THR A 123 16.70 7.35 -4.28
N ASP A 124 15.76 7.90 -5.05
CA ASP A 124 15.35 9.30 -5.02
C ASP A 124 13.98 9.43 -5.68
N ALA A 125 13.10 10.24 -5.11
CA ALA A 125 11.76 10.52 -5.63
C ALA A 125 11.78 11.05 -7.09
N SER A 126 12.82 11.80 -7.46
CA SER A 126 13.02 12.35 -8.82
C SER A 126 13.28 11.27 -9.89
N ASN A 127 13.49 10.01 -9.49
CA ASN A 127 13.56 8.90 -10.44
C ASN A 127 12.21 8.62 -11.10
N VAL A 128 11.09 8.98 -10.47
CA VAL A 128 9.78 8.93 -11.11
C VAL A 128 9.63 10.16 -12.00
N ILE A 129 9.67 9.95 -13.32
CA ILE A 129 9.78 11.04 -14.29
C ILE A 129 8.49 11.29 -15.08
N LYS A 130 7.54 10.35 -15.03
CA LYS A 130 6.28 10.49 -15.73
C LYS A 130 5.16 9.79 -15.01
N LYS A 131 4.01 10.47 -14.92
CA LYS A 131 2.73 9.93 -14.47
C LYS A 131 1.72 10.22 -15.56
N LYS A 132 0.97 9.21 -15.98
CA LYS A 132 -0.23 9.38 -16.80
C LYS A 132 -1.41 8.73 -16.11
N VAL A 133 -2.54 9.41 -16.16
CA VAL A 133 -3.83 8.86 -15.74
C VAL A 133 -4.78 8.94 -16.92
N ASN A 134 -5.34 7.81 -17.36
CA ASN A 134 -6.19 7.73 -18.55
C ASN A 134 -5.52 8.37 -19.79
N ASN A 135 -4.23 8.08 -19.96
CA ASN A 135 -3.34 8.63 -21.00
C ASN A 135 -3.10 10.16 -20.93
N ILE A 136 -3.66 10.88 -19.96
CA ILE A 136 -3.41 12.30 -19.70
C ILE A 136 -2.12 12.42 -18.90
N ASP A 137 -1.21 13.31 -19.32
CA ASP A 137 0.02 13.59 -18.58
C ASP A 137 -0.31 14.33 -17.27
N LYS A 138 0.10 13.72 -16.16
CA LYS A 138 -0.10 14.21 -14.79
C LYS A 138 1.23 14.28 -14.04
N SER A 139 2.34 14.43 -14.75
CA SER A 139 3.68 14.41 -14.16
C SER A 139 3.93 15.53 -13.14
N GLU A 140 3.17 16.62 -13.21
CA GLU A 140 3.20 17.68 -12.20
C GLU A 140 2.74 17.19 -10.82
N GLU A 141 1.89 16.15 -10.76
CA GLU A 141 1.39 15.55 -9.52
C GLU A 141 2.42 14.61 -8.86
N ILE A 142 3.62 14.42 -9.44
CA ILE A 142 4.66 13.57 -8.84
C ILE A 142 5.32 14.28 -7.65
N SER A 143 5.50 15.60 -7.73
CA SER A 143 6.22 16.37 -6.72
C SER A 143 5.52 16.27 -5.36
N GLY A 144 6.25 15.81 -4.34
CA GLY A 144 5.73 15.63 -2.98
C GLY A 144 4.85 14.38 -2.78
N ASN A 145 4.61 13.59 -3.83
CA ASN A 145 3.75 12.40 -3.77
C ASN A 145 4.51 11.08 -3.92
N VAL A 146 5.82 11.11 -4.12
CA VAL A 146 6.66 9.91 -4.18
C VAL A 146 7.45 9.76 -2.88
N SER A 147 7.46 8.55 -2.33
CA SER A 147 8.35 8.16 -1.24
C SER A 147 9.41 7.21 -1.77
N ASP A 148 10.67 7.59 -1.63
CA ASP A 148 11.85 6.76 -1.88
C ASP A 148 12.20 5.84 -0.70
N ILE A 149 11.72 6.17 0.50
CA ILE A 149 11.84 5.30 1.68
C ILE A 149 10.95 4.07 1.54
N TYR A 150 9.70 4.26 1.11
CA TYR A 150 8.71 3.19 1.02
C TYR A 150 8.43 2.73 -0.41
N ASN A 151 9.13 3.31 -1.39
CA ASN A 151 8.97 3.01 -2.80
C ASN A 151 7.51 3.09 -3.25
N THR A 152 6.84 4.17 -2.85
CA THR A 152 5.42 4.40 -3.12
C THR A 152 5.17 5.68 -3.89
N ILE A 153 4.02 5.75 -4.58
CA ILE A 153 3.47 6.96 -5.16
C ILE A 153 2.03 7.16 -4.72
N ASN A 154 1.73 8.33 -4.16
CA ASN A 154 0.39 8.76 -3.83
C ASN A 154 -0.36 9.17 -5.11
N CYS A 155 -1.44 8.46 -5.41
CA CYS A 155 -2.25 8.69 -6.59
C CYS A 155 -3.59 9.37 -6.28
N SER A 156 -3.77 9.91 -5.07
CA SER A 156 -5.03 10.48 -4.62
C SER A 156 -5.47 11.69 -5.46
N PRO A 157 -6.76 11.76 -5.84
CA PRO A 157 -7.79 10.73 -5.69
C PRO A 157 -7.70 9.65 -6.77
N MET A 158 -7.81 8.37 -6.39
CA MET A 158 -8.03 7.29 -7.36
C MET A 158 -9.52 6.97 -7.52
N PHE A 159 -9.96 6.87 -8.77
CA PHE A 159 -11.32 6.44 -9.11
C PHE A 159 -11.27 5.08 -9.81
N PHE A 160 -12.30 4.27 -9.58
CA PHE A 160 -12.47 3.00 -10.25
C PHE A 160 -12.44 3.18 -11.78
N GLY A 161 -11.65 2.34 -12.47
CA GLY A 161 -11.48 2.40 -13.93
C GLY A 161 -10.39 3.36 -14.41
N ASN A 162 -9.65 4.01 -13.51
CA ASN A 162 -8.47 4.78 -13.90
C ASN A 162 -7.33 3.87 -14.34
N ILE A 163 -6.71 4.18 -15.48
CA ILE A 163 -5.47 3.55 -15.96
C ILE A 163 -4.29 4.44 -15.57
N GLY A 164 -3.41 3.94 -14.72
CA GLY A 164 -2.19 4.63 -14.28
C GLY A 164 -0.95 4.10 -15.01
N VAL A 165 -0.26 4.94 -15.78
CA VAL A 165 1.04 4.60 -16.39
C VAL A 165 2.13 5.46 -15.77
N PHE A 166 3.16 4.83 -15.22
CA PHE A 166 4.29 5.50 -14.60
C PHE A 166 5.58 5.15 -15.33
N SER A 167 6.41 6.15 -15.63
CA SER A 167 7.75 5.92 -16.18
C SER A 167 8.80 6.34 -15.15
N ILE A 168 9.73 5.43 -14.88
CA ILE A 168 10.71 5.57 -13.81
C ILE A 168 12.09 5.35 -14.38
N LYS A 169 13.01 6.26 -14.08
CA LYS A 169 14.44 6.07 -14.32
C LYS A 169 14.96 5.04 -13.32
N SER A 170 15.02 3.78 -13.73
CA SER A 170 15.70 2.77 -12.94
C SER A 170 17.21 2.83 -13.22
N LYS A 171 18.00 3.05 -12.17
CA LYS A 171 19.42 2.70 -12.22
C LYS A 171 19.49 1.19 -12.12
N VAL A 172 19.40 0.50 -13.26
CA VAL A 172 19.62 -0.96 -13.33
C VAL A 172 21.07 -1.22 -12.88
N CYS A 173 21.27 -1.47 -11.60
CA CYS A 173 22.47 -2.15 -11.12
C CYS A 173 22.29 -3.62 -11.52
N TYR A 174 22.90 -4.00 -12.63
CA TYR A 174 23.03 -5.40 -13.03
C TYR A 174 23.82 -6.13 -11.93
N HIS A 175 23.13 -6.83 -11.03
CA HIS A 175 23.75 -7.92 -10.28
C HIS A 175 23.39 -9.22 -11.02
N SER A 176 24.36 -9.69 -11.82
CA SER A 176 24.44 -10.99 -12.48
C SER A 176 23.13 -11.77 -12.70
N GLY A 177 22.57 -11.68 -13.91
CA GLY A 177 22.15 -12.90 -14.63
C GLY A 177 20.71 -13.39 -14.59
N LEU A 178 19.71 -12.63 -14.11
CA LEU A 178 18.31 -13.08 -14.22
C LEU A 178 17.40 -11.98 -14.77
N ILE A 179 17.04 -12.10 -16.05
CA ILE A 179 16.01 -11.29 -16.69
C ILE A 179 14.66 -11.92 -16.33
N VAL A 180 14.00 -11.39 -15.29
CA VAL A 180 12.57 -11.70 -15.04
C VAL A 180 11.75 -10.72 -15.88
N ARG A 181 11.39 -11.14 -17.10
CA ARG A 181 10.33 -10.48 -17.86
C ARG A 181 9.01 -10.90 -17.21
N TYR A 182 8.33 -9.98 -16.54
CA TYR A 182 6.90 -10.15 -16.28
C TYR A 182 6.17 -10.02 -17.62
N ALA A 183 6.06 -11.14 -18.33
CA ALA A 183 5.10 -11.28 -19.41
C ALA A 183 3.75 -11.60 -18.78
N PHE A 184 2.88 -10.60 -18.64
CA PHE A 184 1.46 -10.88 -18.58
C PHE A 184 1.07 -11.48 -19.93
N SER A 185 0.87 -12.80 -19.98
CA SER A 185 0.15 -13.44 -21.09
C SER A 185 -1.33 -13.17 -20.85
N PRO A 186 -2.04 -12.46 -21.75
CA PRO A 186 -3.50 -12.48 -21.70
C PRO A 186 -4.02 -13.88 -22.08
N PRO A 187 -5.23 -14.25 -21.61
CA PRO A 187 -5.90 -15.50 -21.98
C PRO A 187 -6.26 -15.58 -23.46
#